data_AF-A0AAU7P039-F1
#
_entry.id   AF-A0AAU7P039-F1
#
_cell.length_a   1.000
_cell.length_b   1.000
_cell.length_c   1.000
_cell.angle_alpha   90.00
_cell.angle_beta   90.00
_cell.angle_gamma   90.00
#
_symmetry.space_group_name_H-M   'P 1'
#
loop_
_entity.id
_entity.type
_entity.pdbx_description
1 polymer ?
#
loop_
_entity_poly.entity_id
_entity_poly.type
_entity_poly.pdbx_seq_one_letter_code
_entity_poly.pdbx_strand_id
1 'polypeptide(L)'
;MKPHRTKYWLNHKAEDEATFRQEVRDVCKLYHQAQELHESGVHVISVDEKTGIQALERIHPDHPRCPKENWNYTNLSTNGMAHKP
;
A
#
# COMPACT_ATOMS: atom_id res chain seq x y z
N MET A 1 -0.61 -2.62 17.68
CA MET A 1 -1.52 -2.59 16.51
C MET A 1 -2.95 -2.40 17.03
N LYS A 2 -3.85 -1.67 16.35
CA LYS A 2 -5.26 -1.47 16.77
C LYS A 2 -6.20 -2.23 15.83
N PRO A 3 -6.60 -3.49 16.14
CA PRO A 3 -7.40 -4.33 15.22
C PRO A 3 -8.70 -3.66 14.77
N HIS A 4 -9.35 -2.91 15.67
CA HIS A 4 -10.59 -2.17 15.40
C HIS A 4 -10.42 -0.96 14.46
N ARG A 5 -9.18 -0.61 14.08
CA ARG A 5 -8.90 0.43 13.08
C ARG A 5 -8.46 -0.16 11.73
N THR A 6 -8.35 -1.47 11.63
CA THR A 6 -8.08 -2.17 10.39
C THR A 6 -9.42 -2.51 9.73
N LYS A 7 -9.71 -1.91 8.58
CA LYS A 7 -10.77 -2.42 7.71
C LYS A 7 -10.27 -3.73 7.10
N TYR A 8 -10.81 -4.84 7.56
CA TYR A 8 -10.55 -6.14 6.96
C TYR A 8 -11.20 -6.21 5.58
N TRP A 9 -10.66 -7.07 4.73
CA TRP A 9 -11.34 -7.46 3.50
C TRP A 9 -12.66 -8.15 3.86
N LEU A 10 -13.75 -7.73 3.21
CA LEU A 10 -15.02 -8.42 3.31
C LEU A 10 -14.87 -9.76 2.59
N ASN A 11 -15.00 -10.86 3.35
CA ASN A 11 -15.10 -12.17 2.73
C ASN A 11 -16.40 -12.26 1.91
N HIS A 12 -16.31 -12.88 0.74
CA HIS A 12 -17.47 -13.28 -0.04
C HIS A 12 -18.44 -14.09 0.84
N LYS A 13 -19.74 -13.81 0.72
CA LYS A 13 -20.79 -14.64 1.31
C LYS A 13 -21.12 -15.75 0.32
N ALA A 14 -20.67 -16.97 0.61
CA ALA A 14 -21.01 -18.14 -0.17
C ALA A 14 -22.52 -18.38 -0.14
N GLU A 15 -23.13 -18.56 -1.31
CA GLU A 15 -24.54 -18.95 -1.43
C GLU A 15 -24.73 -20.41 -1.00
N ASP A 16 -23.77 -21.27 -1.36
CA ASP A 16 -23.66 -22.65 -0.89
C ASP A 16 -22.26 -22.92 -0.33
N GLU A 17 -22.21 -23.12 0.99
CA GLU A 17 -20.96 -23.41 1.71
C GLU A 17 -20.34 -24.74 1.27
N ALA A 18 -21.12 -25.75 0.88
CA ALA A 18 -20.58 -27.04 0.49
C ALA A 18 -19.79 -26.94 -0.82
N THR A 19 -20.38 -26.26 -1.82
CA THR A 19 -19.72 -25.97 -3.10
C THR A 19 -18.50 -25.09 -2.91
N PHE A 20 -18.61 -23.99 -2.15
CA PHE A 20 -17.48 -23.12 -1.87
C PHE A 20 -16.30 -23.87 -1.22
N ARG A 21 -16.60 -24.73 -0.25
CA ARG A 21 -15.56 -25.55 0.41
C ARG A 21 -14.92 -26.54 -0.54
N GLN A 22 -15.65 -27.07 -1.52
CA GLN A 22 -15.10 -27.95 -2.54
C GLN A 22 -14.12 -27.20 -3.44
N GLU A 23 -14.52 -26.05 -3.95
CA GLU A 23 -13.66 -25.19 -4.80
C GLU A 23 -12.39 -24.77 -4.07
N VAL A 24 -12.50 -24.38 -2.79
CA VAL A 24 -11.34 -24.05 -1.95
C VAL A 24 -10.39 -25.25 -1.83
N ARG A 25 -10.92 -26.46 -1.63
CA ARG A 25 -10.08 -27.68 -1.56
C ARG A 25 -9.34 -27.93 -2.87
N ASP A 26 -10.01 -27.75 -4.00
CA ASP A 26 -9.41 -27.98 -5.32
C ASP A 26 -8.27 -26.99 -5.60
N VAL A 27 -8.46 -25.71 -5.27
CA VAL A 27 -7.40 -24.69 -5.35
C VAL A 27 -6.25 -24.98 -4.39
N CYS A 28 -6.52 -25.34 -3.13
CA CYS A 28 -5.49 -25.70 -2.16
C CYS A 28 -4.67 -26.92 -2.62
N LYS A 29 -5.31 -27.91 -3.24
CA LYS A 29 -4.65 -29.08 -3.79
C LYS A 29 -3.66 -28.70 -4.90
N LEU A 30 -4.03 -27.78 -5.79
CA LEU A 30 -3.12 -27.24 -6.82
C LEU A 30 -1.88 -26.60 -6.19
N TYR A 31 -2.05 -25.79 -5.13
CA TYR A 31 -0.92 -25.18 -4.44
C TYR A 31 -0.03 -26.21 -3.73
N HIS A 32 -0.59 -27.29 -3.18
CA HIS A 32 0.21 -28.35 -2.56
C HIS A 32 1.10 -29.07 -3.57
N GLN A 33 0.64 -29.19 -4.82
CA GLN A 33 1.36 -29.82 -5.92
C GLN A 33 2.36 -28.88 -6.61
N ALA A 34 2.44 -27.61 -6.20
CA ALA A 34 3.21 -26.59 -6.92
C ALA A 34 4.70 -26.93 -7.07
N GLN A 35 5.31 -27.58 -6.08
CA GLN A 35 6.72 -27.98 -6.17
C GLN A 35 6.93 -29.08 -7.21
N GLU A 36 6.15 -30.16 -7.16
CA GLU A 36 6.23 -31.27 -8.13
C GLU A 36 5.94 -30.77 -9.56
N LEU A 37 4.94 -29.89 -9.70
CA LEU A 37 4.63 -29.24 -10.97
C LEU A 37 5.81 -28.40 -11.48
N HIS A 38 6.46 -27.64 -10.59
CA HIS A 38 7.62 -26.84 -10.96
C HIS A 38 8.79 -27.69 -11.44
N GLU A 39 9.07 -28.81 -10.77
CA GLU A 39 10.08 -29.79 -11.20
C GLU A 39 9.78 -30.38 -12.58
N SER A 40 8.49 -30.51 -12.94
CA SER A 40 8.03 -30.91 -14.27
C SER A 40 7.99 -29.77 -15.32
N GLY A 41 8.43 -28.56 -14.95
CA GLY A 41 8.44 -27.38 -15.83
C GLY A 41 7.12 -26.60 -15.88
N VAL A 42 6.17 -26.90 -15.00
CA VAL A 42 4.87 -26.21 -14.90
C VAL A 42 4.91 -25.18 -13.77
N HIS A 43 4.59 -23.92 -14.08
CA HIS A 43 4.54 -22.85 -13.10
C HIS A 43 3.11 -22.64 -12.58
N VAL A 44 2.93 -22.74 -11.26
CA VAL A 44 1.69 -22.35 -10.58
C VAL A 44 1.81 -20.88 -10.17
N ILE A 45 0.87 -20.05 -10.61
CA ILE A 45 0.86 -18.60 -10.36
C ILE A 45 -0.47 -18.21 -9.70
N SER A 46 -0.40 -17.38 -8.67
CA SER A 46 -1.55 -16.76 -8.03
C SER A 46 -1.64 -15.30 -8.45
N VAL A 47 -2.83 -14.84 -8.82
CA VAL A 47 -3.10 -13.45 -9.17
C VAL A 47 -4.28 -12.97 -8.33
N ASP A 48 -4.12 -11.83 -7.68
CA ASP A 48 -5.18 -11.15 -6.94
C ASP A 48 -5.34 -9.73 -7.49
N GLU A 49 -6.59 -9.30 -7.68
CA GLU A 49 -6.93 -7.98 -8.19
C GLU A 49 -7.49 -7.11 -7.07
N LYS A 50 -6.85 -5.96 -6.84
CA LYS A 50 -7.35 -4.95 -5.92
C LYS A 50 -8.13 -3.91 -6.69
N THR A 51 -9.45 -3.89 -6.50
CA THR A 51 -10.32 -2.86 -7.07
C THR A 51 -10.01 -1.49 -6.46
N GLY A 52 -9.19 -0.70 -7.18
CA GLY A 52 -8.89 0.69 -6.87
C GLY A 52 -7.75 0.91 -5.87
N ILE A 53 -6.49 0.93 -6.35
CA ILE A 53 -5.46 1.78 -5.74
C ILE A 53 -5.77 3.20 -6.19
N GLN A 54 -6.67 3.86 -5.47
CA GLN A 54 -7.01 5.25 -5.73
C GLN A 54 -5.82 6.12 -5.32
N ALA A 55 -5.25 6.87 -6.26
CA ALA A 55 -4.34 7.95 -5.90
C ALA A 55 -5.15 8.94 -5.05
N LEU A 56 -4.91 8.95 -3.73
CA LEU A 56 -5.46 9.99 -2.88
C LEU A 56 -4.93 11.33 -3.42
N GLU A 57 -5.83 12.29 -3.62
CA GLU A 57 -5.43 13.65 -3.97
C GLU A 57 -4.40 14.16 -2.96
N ARG A 58 -3.46 14.97 -3.44
CA ARG A 58 -2.44 15.58 -2.59
C ARG A 58 -3.13 16.36 -1.48
N ILE A 59 -2.96 15.93 -0.23
CA ILE A 59 -3.50 16.61 0.96
C ILE A 59 -2.79 17.94 1.25
N HIS A 60 -1.72 18.25 0.52
CA HIS A 60 -0.94 19.47 0.67
C HIS A 60 -1.05 20.31 -0.60
N PRO A 61 -1.19 21.64 -0.46
CA PRO A 61 -1.21 22.55 -1.59
C PRO A 61 0.11 22.47 -2.37
N ASP A 62 0.05 22.77 -3.67
CA ASP A 62 1.24 22.87 -4.48
C ASP A 62 2.13 24.00 -3.95
N HIS A 63 3.36 23.64 -3.59
CA HIS A 63 4.37 24.66 -3.34
C HIS A 63 4.82 25.21 -4.70
N PRO A 64 4.89 26.54 -4.87
CA PRO A 64 5.52 27.11 -6.04
C PRO A 64 6.92 26.52 -6.16
N ARG A 65 7.30 26.15 -7.38
CA ARG A 65 8.67 25.75 -7.67
C ARG A 65 9.53 26.96 -7.34
N CYS A 66 10.09 27.00 -6.13
CA CYS A 66 11.01 28.05 -5.76
C CYS A 66 12.15 27.97 -6.79
N PRO A 67 12.34 28.99 -7.64
CA PRO A 67 13.62 29.12 -8.32
C PRO A 67 14.66 29.07 -7.21
N LYS A 68 15.82 28.46 -7.46
CA LYS A 68 16.94 28.57 -6.53
C LYS A 68 17.43 30.03 -6.57
N GLU A 69 16.63 30.95 -6.04
CA GLU A 69 17.03 32.31 -5.76
C GLU A 69 17.89 32.24 -4.52
N ASN A 70 19.19 32.12 -4.80
CA ASN A 70 20.28 32.67 -4.02
C ASN A 70 20.09 32.49 -2.51
N TRP A 71 20.39 31.30 -2.02
CA TRP A 71 20.61 31.07 -0.59
C TRP A 71 21.87 31.84 -0.16
N ASN A 72 21.73 33.15 0.09
CA ASN A 72 22.80 33.96 0.64
C ASN A 72 22.95 33.60 2.12
N TYR A 73 23.90 32.70 2.41
CA TYR A 73 24.44 32.50 3.75
C TYR A 73 25.24 33.73 4.20
N THR A 74 24.56 34.81 4.57
CA THR A 74 25.10 35.99 5.26
C THR A 74 23.89 36.74 5.83
N ASN A 75 23.51 36.70 7.10
CA ASN A 75 24.31 36.83 8.32
C ASN A 75 23.62 36.13 9.49
N LEU A 76 24.12 34.97 9.92
CA LEU A 76 23.94 34.49 11.30
C LEU A 76 25.16 34.94 12.11
N SER A 77 25.32 36.26 12.28
CA SER A 77 26.16 36.87 13.30
C SER A 77 26.11 38.37 13.08
N THR A 78 25.32 39.08 13.88
CA THR A 78 25.82 40.02 14.88
C THR A 78 24.65 40.88 15.37
N ASN A 79 24.40 40.77 16.67
CA ASN A 79 23.97 41.83 17.57
C ASN A 79 22.74 42.69 17.23
N GLY A 80 21.83 42.75 18.19
CA GLY A 80 21.07 43.99 18.41
C GLY A 80 19.73 43.75 19.06
N MET A 81 19.70 43.83 20.38
CA MET A 81 18.49 44.00 21.17
C MET A 81 17.59 45.10 20.59
N ALA A 82 16.29 44.85 20.51
CA ALA A 82 15.29 45.90 20.68
C ALA A 82 13.98 45.28 21.15
N HIS A 83 13.74 45.40 22.45
CA HIS A 83 12.41 45.42 23.03
C HIS A 83 11.48 46.39 22.28
N LYS A 84 10.19 46.05 22.27
CA LYS A 84 8.99 46.87 22.57
C LYS A 84 7.82 46.51 21.65
N PRO A 85 6.59 46.96 21.94
CA PRO A 85 5.97 47.31 23.21
C PRO A 85 4.90 46.29 23.66
#